data_AF-A0A9E0B7Q4-F1
#
_entry.id   AF-A0A9E0B7Q4-F1
#
_cell.length_a   1.000
_cell.length_b   1.000
_cell.length_c   1.000
_cell.angle_alpha   90.00
_cell.angle_beta   90.00
_cell.angle_gamma   90.00
#
_symmetry.space_group_name_H-M   'P 1'
#
loop_
_entity.id
_entity.type
_entity.pdbx_description
1 polymer ?
#
loop_
_entity_poly.entity_id
_entity_poly.type
_entity_poly.pdbx_seq_one_letter_code
_entity_poly.pdbx_strand_id
1 'polypeptide(L)'
;MKTADVPIHIVKGEGALLWDNNDNTYIDAISSWWTNIHGHANPYIAEKMHAQLLQLEHVIFAGFTHTPAETLAERLIENHLPKNQKKVFFSDNGSTAVEVAIKMALQYWFN
;
A
#
# COMPACT_ATOMS: atom_id res chain seq x y z
N MET A 1 20.93 9.84 15.22
CA MET A 1 20.86 10.66 16.46
C MET A 1 22.01 10.24 17.36
N LYS A 2 22.64 11.16 18.12
CA LYS A 2 23.84 10.86 18.92
C LYS A 2 23.61 9.82 20.03
N THR A 3 22.36 9.55 20.41
CA THR A 3 21.97 8.68 21.53
C THR A 3 21.03 7.55 21.11
N ALA A 4 20.85 7.31 19.82
CA ALA A 4 19.99 6.22 19.37
C ALA A 4 20.74 4.89 19.53
N ASP A 5 20.02 3.86 19.95
CA ASP A 5 20.51 2.49 19.93
C ASP A 5 20.86 2.06 18.51
N VAL A 6 21.68 1.01 18.40
CA VAL A 6 21.98 0.39 17.12
C VAL A 6 20.70 -0.24 16.56
N PRO A 7 20.36 0.00 15.28
CA PRO A 7 19.19 -0.61 14.66
C PRO A 7 19.27 -2.14 14.68
N ILE A 8 18.14 -2.80 14.92
CA ILE A 8 18.01 -4.25 14.75
C ILE A 8 18.03 -4.57 13.25
N HIS A 9 18.99 -5.38 12.81
CA HIS A 9 19.16 -5.73 11.41
C HIS A 9 18.28 -6.94 11.04
N ILE A 10 17.04 -6.68 10.64
CA ILE A 10 16.10 -7.71 10.18
C ILE A 10 16.50 -8.25 8.80
N VAL A 11 16.55 -9.58 8.64
CA VAL A 11 16.98 -10.28 7.41
C VAL A 11 15.91 -11.20 6.81
N LYS A 12 14.91 -11.60 7.59
CA LYS A 12 13.79 -12.44 7.13
C LYS A 12 12.49 -12.02 7.81
N GLY A 13 11.37 -12.17 7.11
CA GLY A 13 10.04 -12.15 7.70
C GLY A 13 9.15 -13.26 7.13
N GLU A 14 8.20 -13.74 7.92
CA GLU A 14 7.25 -14.80 7.58
C GLU A 14 6.05 -14.70 8.51
N GLY A 15 4.86 -14.48 7.95
CA GLY A 15 3.66 -14.26 8.77
C GLY A 15 3.82 -13.06 9.70
N ALA A 16 3.60 -13.24 11.00
CA ALA A 16 3.77 -12.19 12.01
C ALA A 16 5.21 -12.09 12.58
N LEU A 17 6.16 -12.86 12.05
CA LEU A 17 7.50 -12.99 12.61
C LEU A 17 8.55 -12.30 11.74
N LEU A 18 9.58 -11.79 12.42
CA LEU A 18 10.80 -11.23 11.85
C LEU A 18 12.01 -11.92 12.48
N TRP A 19 13.10 -12.06 11.71
CA TRP A 19 14.38 -12.58 12.19
C TRP A 19 15.48 -11.56 11.94
N ASP A 20 16.36 -11.34 12.91
CA ASP A 20 17.58 -10.56 12.71
C ASP A 20 18.73 -11.39 12.13
N ASN A 21 19.86 -10.74 11.86
CA ASN A 21 21.08 -11.36 11.35
C ASN A 21 21.82 -12.26 12.35
N ASN A 22 21.30 -12.43 13.58
CA ASN A 22 21.81 -13.31 14.62
C ASN A 22 20.80 -14.43 14.96
N ASP A 23 19.82 -14.68 14.08
CA ASP A 23 18.73 -15.65 14.25
C ASP A 23 17.75 -15.38 15.41
N ASN A 24 17.79 -14.18 16.02
CA ASN A 24 16.78 -13.78 17.00
C ASN A 24 15.43 -13.58 16.30
N THR A 25 14.36 -14.05 16.94
CA THR A 25 12.99 -13.93 16.41
C THR A 25 12.19 -12.88 17.15
N TYR A 26 11.44 -12.06 16.41
CA TYR A 26 10.59 -11.00 16.91
C TYR A 26 9.16 -11.16 16.38
N ILE A 27 8.18 -10.81 17.20
CA ILE A 27 6.80 -10.65 16.73
C ILE A 27 6.65 -9.21 16.23
N ASP A 28 6.23 -9.03 14.99
CA ASP A 28 5.79 -7.73 14.48
C ASP A 28 4.40 -7.40 15.04
N ALA A 29 4.38 -6.89 16.26
CA ALA A 29 3.17 -6.59 17.02
C ALA A 29 2.44 -5.32 16.53
N ILE A 30 2.98 -4.62 15.53
CA ILE A 30 2.39 -3.40 14.97
C ILE A 30 2.18 -3.48 13.46
N SER A 31 2.31 -4.67 12.86
CA SER A 31 2.20 -4.88 11.40
C SER A 31 3.04 -3.89 10.61
N SER A 32 4.28 -3.63 11.04
CA SER A 32 5.21 -2.71 10.37
C SER A 32 4.55 -1.37 10.09
N TRP A 33 4.15 -0.69 11.15
CA TRP A 33 3.43 0.58 11.09
C TRP A 33 2.02 0.47 10.48
N TRP A 34 1.27 -0.56 10.88
CA TRP A 34 -0.11 -0.82 10.48
C TRP A 34 -0.31 -1.11 8.98
N THR A 35 0.77 -1.43 8.25
CA THR A 35 0.73 -1.63 6.78
C THR A 35 0.69 -3.10 6.36
N ASN A 36 1.27 -4.01 7.16
CA ASN A 36 1.44 -5.40 6.80
C ASN A 36 0.35 -6.31 7.39
N ILE A 37 -0.86 -6.24 6.83
CA ILE A 37 -2.03 -6.98 7.33
C ILE A 37 -2.06 -8.45 6.88
N HIS A 38 -1.29 -8.83 5.86
CA HIS A 38 -1.29 -10.18 5.27
C HIS A 38 -0.09 -11.03 5.68
N GLY A 39 0.75 -10.50 6.58
CA GLY A 39 1.98 -11.12 7.03
C GLY A 39 3.16 -10.92 6.08
N HIS A 40 4.36 -10.95 6.66
CA HIS A 40 5.62 -10.84 5.94
C HIS A 40 5.80 -11.99 4.95
N ALA A 41 6.39 -11.68 3.80
CA ALA A 41 6.70 -12.63 2.73
C ALA A 41 5.50 -13.49 2.27
N ASN A 42 4.31 -12.91 2.19
CA ASN A 42 3.11 -13.61 1.71
C ASN A 42 3.31 -14.14 0.26
N PRO A 43 3.34 -15.47 0.04
CA PRO A 43 3.67 -16.04 -1.28
C PRO A 43 2.70 -15.62 -2.38
N TYR A 44 1.40 -15.56 -2.07
CA TYR A 44 0.38 -15.15 -3.03
C TYR A 44 0.60 -13.71 -3.52
N ILE A 45 0.86 -12.77 -2.60
CA ILE A 45 1.11 -11.37 -2.98
C ILE A 45 2.40 -11.26 -3.79
N ALA A 46 3.47 -11.91 -3.36
CA ALA A 46 4.76 -11.88 -4.05
C ALA A 46 4.65 -12.41 -5.49
N GLU A 47 3.97 -13.55 -5.69
CA GLU A 47 3.74 -14.13 -7.02
C GLU A 47 2.91 -13.21 -7.92
N LYS A 48 1.83 -12.61 -7.40
CA LYS A 48 0.99 -11.68 -8.19
C LYS A 48 1.71 -10.39 -8.54
N MET A 49 2.52 -9.85 -7.62
CA MET A 49 3.36 -8.69 -7.91
C MET A 49 4.40 -9.01 -8.99
N HIS A 50 5.09 -10.15 -8.88
CA HIS A 50 6.08 -10.56 -9.88
C HIS A 50 5.47 -10.72 -11.27
N ALA A 51 4.33 -11.40 -11.37
CA ALA A 51 3.62 -11.56 -12.64
C ALA A 51 3.22 -10.21 -13.26
N GLN A 52 2.70 -9.27 -12.46
CA GLN A 52 2.35 -7.94 -12.93
C GLN A 52 3.58 -7.15 -13.40
N LEU A 53 4.69 -7.20 -12.66
CA LEU A 53 5.93 -6.52 -13.02
C LEU A 53 6.53 -7.02 -14.34
N LEU A 54 6.36 -8.31 -14.67
CA LEU A 54 6.77 -8.86 -15.97
C LEU A 54 5.84 -8.46 -17.12
N GLN A 55 4.60 -8.08 -16.83
CA GLN A 55 3.61 -7.69 -17.84
C GLN A 55 3.60 -6.18 -18.10
N LEU A 56 3.53 -5.38 -17.04
CA LEU A 56 3.54 -3.92 -17.06
C LEU A 56 3.85 -3.40 -15.66
N GLU A 57 5.00 -2.74 -15.50
CA GLU A 57 5.44 -2.17 -14.22
C GLU A 57 4.81 -0.80 -13.93
N HIS A 58 4.63 0.04 -14.96
CA HIS A 58 4.05 1.38 -14.79
C HIS A 58 3.65 2.03 -16.12
N VAL A 59 2.54 2.77 -16.12
CA VAL A 59 2.18 3.74 -17.16
C VAL A 59 1.50 4.94 -16.47
N ILE A 60 1.76 6.15 -16.95
CA ILE A 60 1.15 7.35 -16.37
C ILE A 60 -0.37 7.36 -16.56
N PHE A 61 -1.12 7.68 -15.51
CA PHE A 61 -2.59 7.77 -15.52
C PHE A 61 -3.18 9.00 -16.24
N ALA A 62 -2.36 9.72 -17.01
CA ALA A 62 -2.73 10.92 -17.75
C ALA A 62 -3.35 10.56 -19.12
N GLY A 63 -4.54 9.96 -19.09
CA GLY A 63 -5.27 9.51 -20.29
C GLY A 63 -5.06 8.04 -20.66
N PHE A 64 -4.26 7.31 -19.88
CA PHE A 64 -4.12 5.86 -19.98
C PHE A 64 -4.73 5.17 -18.76
N THR A 65 -5.11 3.90 -18.94
CA THR A 65 -5.67 3.02 -17.90
C THR A 65 -5.12 1.60 -18.09
N HIS A 66 -5.35 0.73 -17.11
CA HIS A 66 -5.02 -0.69 -17.19
C HIS A 66 -5.92 -1.51 -16.25
N THR A 67 -6.13 -2.79 -16.61
CA THR A 67 -7.06 -3.69 -15.94
C THR A 67 -6.89 -3.81 -14.41
N PRO A 68 -5.67 -3.86 -13.84
CA PRO A 68 -5.50 -3.90 -12.38
C PRO A 68 -6.12 -2.71 -11.64
N ALA A 69 -6.01 -1.50 -12.19
CA ALA A 69 -6.54 -0.30 -11.54
C ALA A 69 -8.06 -0.22 -11.68
N GLU A 70 -8.61 -0.62 -12.83
CA GLU A 70 -10.06 -0.73 -13.05
C GLU A 70 -10.68 -1.73 -12.08
N THR A 71 -10.11 -2.95 -12.02
CA THR A 71 -10.57 -4.01 -11.13
C THR A 71 -10.53 -3.58 -9.66
N LEU A 72 -9.46 -2.89 -9.24
CA LEU A 72 -9.36 -2.38 -7.87
C LEU A 72 -10.41 -1.31 -7.58
N ALA A 73 -10.60 -0.34 -8.49
CA ALA A 73 -11.58 0.72 -8.33
C ALA A 73 -13.01 0.16 -8.23
N GLU A 74 -13.37 -0.78 -9.12
CA GLU A 74 -14.66 -1.47 -9.10
C GLU A 74 -14.88 -2.21 -7.77
N ARG A 75 -13.92 -3.05 -7.35
CA ARG A 75 -14.02 -3.79 -6.09
C ARG A 75 -14.16 -2.90 -4.88
N LEU A 76 -13.44 -1.76 -4.84
CA LEU A 76 -13.56 -0.78 -3.76
C LEU A 76 -14.96 -0.16 -3.72
N ILE A 77 -15.46 0.32 -4.86
CA ILE A 77 -16.78 0.96 -4.96
C ILE A 77 -17.90 -0.02 -4.61
N GLU A 78 -17.81 -1.27 -5.05
CA GLU A 78 -18.86 -2.27 -4.85
C GLU A 78 -18.88 -2.84 -3.43
N ASN A 79 -17.71 -3.12 -2.85
CA ASN A 79 -17.61 -3.95 -1.64
C ASN A 79 -17.16 -3.20 -0.38
N HIS A 80 -16.52 -2.03 -0.50
CA HIS A 80 -15.85 -1.38 0.62
C HIS A 80 -16.28 0.06 0.88
N LEU A 81 -16.70 0.80 -0.15
CA LEU A 81 -17.05 2.22 0.00
C LEU A 81 -18.53 2.42 0.38
N PRO A 82 -18.85 3.48 1.14
CA PRO A 82 -20.23 3.91 1.36
C PRO A 82 -21.00 4.13 0.05
N LYS A 83 -22.31 3.84 0.03
CA LYS A 83 -23.15 3.90 -1.19
C LYS A 83 -23.15 5.26 -1.89
N ASN A 84 -22.82 6.35 -1.20
CA ASN A 84 -22.73 7.71 -1.75
C ASN A 84 -21.37 8.04 -2.39
N GLN A 85 -20.40 7.12 -2.40
CA GLN A 85 -19.12 7.28 -3.07
C GLN A 85 -19.09 6.43 -4.35
N LYS A 86 -18.71 7.04 -5.48
CA LYS A 86 -18.82 6.43 -6.83
C LYS A 86 -17.57 6.58 -7.70
N LYS A 87 -16.50 7.18 -7.17
CA LYS A 87 -15.26 7.43 -7.90
C LYS A 87 -14.06 7.18 -6.98
N VAL A 88 -12.97 6.71 -7.56
CA VAL A 88 -11.68 6.51 -6.90
C VAL A 88 -10.65 7.37 -7.62
N PHE A 89 -9.81 8.05 -6.85
CA PHE A 89 -8.63 8.75 -7.35
C PHE A 89 -7.41 8.15 -6.64
N PHE A 90 -6.47 7.62 -7.42
CA PHE A 90 -5.27 6.98 -6.89
C PHE A 90 -4.15 8.00 -6.61
N SER A 91 -3.41 7.76 -5.54
CA SER A 91 -2.22 8.52 -5.14
C SER A 91 -1.31 7.60 -4.31
N ASP A 92 -0.07 8.02 -4.06
CA ASP A 92 0.98 7.10 -3.58
C ASP A 92 0.90 6.73 -2.10
N ASN A 93 0.35 7.60 -1.23
CA ASN A 93 0.29 7.35 0.21
C ASN A 93 -0.80 8.18 0.90
N GLY A 94 -0.92 8.02 2.22
CA GLY A 94 -1.93 8.73 3.02
C GLY A 94 -1.81 10.26 2.97
N SER A 95 -0.58 10.79 2.97
CA SER A 95 -0.37 12.25 2.91
C SER A 95 -0.78 12.84 1.56
N THR A 96 -0.39 12.20 0.45
CA THR A 96 -0.77 12.67 -0.89
C THR A 96 -2.27 12.53 -1.13
N ALA A 97 -2.91 11.49 -0.58
CA ALA A 97 -4.37 11.36 -0.60
C ALA A 97 -5.07 12.51 0.11
N VAL A 98 -4.55 12.96 1.26
CA VAL A 98 -5.09 14.13 2.00
C VAL A 98 -4.94 15.42 1.18
N GLU A 99 -3.78 15.65 0.55
CA GLU A 99 -3.59 16.82 -0.31
C GLU A 99 -4.54 16.83 -1.51
N VAL A 100 -4.74 15.68 -2.16
CA VAL A 100 -5.72 15.53 -3.26
C VAL A 100 -7.13 15.84 -2.75
N ALA A 101 -7.52 15.29 -1.60
CA ALA A 101 -8.84 15.52 -1.02
C ALA A 101 -9.10 16.99 -0.71
N ILE A 102 -8.11 17.70 -0.16
CA ILE A 102 -8.19 19.14 0.11
C ILE A 102 -8.38 19.92 -1.20
N LYS A 103 -7.59 19.61 -2.24
CA LYS A 103 -7.72 20.26 -3.55
C LYS A 103 -9.10 20.02 -4.18
N MET A 104 -9.61 18.78 -4.11
CA MET A 104 -10.94 18.45 -4.61
C MET A 104 -12.05 19.18 -3.84
N ALA A 105 -11.93 19.28 -2.51
CA ALA A 105 -12.89 20.01 -1.69
C ALA A 105 -12.91 21.51 -2.04
N LEU A 106 -11.74 22.14 -2.16
CA LEU A 106 -11.64 23.54 -2.57
C LEU A 106 -12.21 23.73 -3.99
N GLN A 107 -11.83 22.87 -4.93
CA GLN A 107 -12.32 22.93 -6.31
C GLN A 107 -13.85 22.81 -6.37
N TYR A 108 -14.47 21.95 -5.57
CA TYR A 108 -15.93 21.79 -5.54
C TYR A 108 -16.67 23.06 -5.11
N TRP A 109 -16.10 23.86 -4.20
CA TRP A 109 -16.74 25.06 -3.65
C TRP A 109 -16.41 26.35 -4.41
N PHE A 110 -15.23 26.43 -5.04
CA PHE A 110 -14.72 27.67 -5.65
C PHE A 110 -14.75 27.68 -7.18
N ASN A 111 -14.96 26.54 -7.84
CA ASN A 111 -15.11 26.43 -9.30
C ASN A 111 -16.50 25.93 -9.66
#